data_AF-A0AAW9IXU7-F1
#
_entry.id   AF-A0AAW9IXU7-F1
#
_cell.length_a   1.000
_cell.length_b   1.000
_cell.length_c   1.000
_cell.angle_alpha   90.00
_cell.angle_beta   90.00
_cell.angle_gamma   90.00
#
_symmetry.space_group_name_H-M   'P 1'
#
loop_
_entity.id
_entity.type
_entity.pdbx_description
1 polymer ?
#
loop_
_entity_poly.entity_id
_entity_poly.type
_entity_poly.pdbx_seq_one_letter_code
_entity_poly.pdbx_strand_id
1 'polypeptide(L)'
;LILTVEKTLEHNKGEREMSNKEKFEGFKKEKISENEAKYGKEIREKYGNETVEESNKKFMSMSEDDFNKMQNTENEMFEALAEVIRTGDLESERAKSVYEKHKAWLSFSWPSYSAEAHIGLAEMYVADERFAKYYNDRLGLETATTLR
;
A
#
# COMPACT_ATOMS: atom_id res chain seq x y z
N LEU A 1 -12.95 4.85 -4.29
CA LEU A 1 -12.92 3.37 -4.42
C LEU A 1 -12.47 2.80 -3.07
N ILE A 2 -13.40 2.23 -2.32
CA ILE A 2 -13.28 1.26 -1.20
C ILE A 2 -14.69 1.25 -0.59
N LEU A 3 -15.52 0.33 -1.05
CA LEU A 3 -16.52 -0.25 -0.18
C LEU A 3 -15.83 -1.51 0.32
N THR A 4 -15.59 -1.53 1.62
CA THR A 4 -15.19 -2.61 2.53
C THR A 4 -14.89 -3.95 1.87
N VAL A 5 -13.76 -4.57 2.22
CA VAL A 5 -13.35 -5.95 1.83
C VAL A 5 -14.52 -6.91 1.63
N GLU A 6 -15.57 -6.81 2.47
CA GLU A 6 -16.87 -7.47 2.33
C GLU A 6 -17.49 -7.41 0.91
N LYS A 7 -17.49 -6.25 0.22
CA LYS A 7 -18.05 -6.09 -1.13
C LYS A 7 -17.16 -6.63 -2.24
N THR A 8 -15.83 -6.69 -2.04
CA THR A 8 -14.91 -7.25 -3.04
C THR A 8 -15.04 -8.78 -3.11
N LEU A 9 -15.51 -9.43 -2.03
CA LEU A 9 -15.71 -10.89 -1.94
C LEU A 9 -17.00 -11.40 -2.61
N GLU A 10 -17.80 -10.53 -3.25
CA GLU A 10 -19.11 -10.89 -3.84
C GLU A 10 -19.12 -11.18 -5.36
N HIS A 11 -17.97 -11.42 -6.01
CA HIS A 11 -17.96 -11.66 -7.47
C HIS A 11 -18.05 -13.15 -7.89
N ASN A 12 -19.28 -13.54 -8.27
CA ASN A 12 -19.73 -14.52 -9.29
C ASN A 12 -19.55 -16.06 -9.17
N LYS A 13 -20.71 -16.71 -9.06
CA LYS A 13 -21.28 -17.91 -9.75
C LYS A 13 -20.32 -18.98 -10.31
N GLY A 14 -20.35 -20.15 -9.66
CA GLY A 14 -20.13 -21.45 -10.30
C GLY A 14 -19.28 -22.42 -9.48
N GLU A 15 -19.94 -23.44 -8.93
CA GLU A 15 -19.38 -24.67 -8.34
C GLU A 15 -18.63 -24.55 -7.00
N ARG A 16 -19.42 -24.74 -5.91
CA ARG A 16 -19.11 -24.69 -4.47
C ARG A 16 -19.12 -23.26 -3.88
N GLU A 17 -19.99 -23.05 -2.89
CA GLU A 17 -19.94 -21.85 -2.06
C GLU A 17 -18.60 -21.80 -1.33
N MET A 18 -17.68 -20.95 -1.79
CA MET A 18 -16.43 -20.68 -1.09
C MET A 18 -16.73 -19.89 0.19
N SER A 19 -16.08 -20.27 1.29
CA SER A 19 -16.11 -19.50 2.54
C SER A 19 -15.46 -18.12 2.36
N ASN A 20 -15.84 -17.14 3.18
CA ASN A 20 -15.22 -15.81 3.18
C ASN A 20 -13.69 -15.88 3.33
N LYS A 21 -13.20 -16.84 4.13
CA LYS A 21 -11.76 -17.11 4.29
C LYS A 21 -11.09 -17.53 2.98
N GLU A 22 -11.68 -18.47 2.24
CA GLU A 22 -11.12 -18.93 0.96
C GLU A 22 -11.14 -17.83 -0.11
N LYS A 23 -12.20 -17.02 -0.12
CA LYS A 23 -12.29 -15.86 -1.01
C LYS A 23 -11.22 -14.81 -0.68
N PHE A 24 -10.99 -14.54 0.61
CA PHE A 24 -9.97 -13.58 1.05
C PHE A 24 -8.55 -14.07 0.73
N GLU A 25 -8.28 -15.37 0.91
CA GLU A 25 -7.04 -15.99 0.44
C GLU A 25 -6.86 -15.86 -1.08
N GLY A 26 -7.92 -16.10 -1.85
CA GLY A 26 -7.93 -15.91 -3.31
C GLY A 26 -7.62 -14.46 -3.72
N PHE A 27 -8.26 -13.50 -3.07
CA PHE A 27 -8.02 -12.07 -3.26
C PHE A 27 -6.56 -11.68 -2.99
N LYS A 28 -5.97 -12.16 -1.88
CA LYS A 28 -4.55 -11.87 -1.56
C LYS A 28 -3.60 -12.44 -2.63
N LYS A 29 -3.88 -13.65 -3.13
CA LYS A 29 -3.10 -14.28 -4.22
C LYS A 29 -3.19 -13.47 -5.51
N GLU A 30 -4.38 -13.01 -5.86
CA GLU A 30 -4.58 -12.15 -7.03
C GLU A 30 -3.75 -10.86 -6.92
N LYS A 31 -3.79 -10.19 -5.75
CA LYS A 31 -3.00 -8.98 -5.50
C LYS A 31 -1.50 -9.20 -5.64
N ILE A 32 -0.97 -10.30 -5.11
CA ILE A 32 0.45 -10.66 -5.29
C ILE A 32 0.74 -10.92 -6.77
N SER A 33 -0.10 -11.67 -7.47
CA SER A 33 0.09 -11.97 -8.89
C SER A 33 0.09 -10.70 -9.75
N GLU A 34 -0.80 -9.76 -9.47
CA GLU A 34 -0.85 -8.45 -10.13
C GLU A 34 0.43 -7.64 -9.87
N ASN A 35 0.93 -7.65 -8.62
CA ASN A 35 2.14 -6.95 -8.24
C ASN A 35 3.39 -7.55 -8.89
N GLU A 36 3.53 -8.88 -8.89
CA GLU A 36 4.63 -9.58 -9.56
C GLU A 36 4.63 -9.34 -11.07
N ALA A 37 3.46 -9.36 -11.71
CA ALA A 37 3.33 -9.11 -13.14
C ALA A 37 3.72 -7.68 -13.53
N LYS A 38 3.40 -6.68 -12.69
CA LYS A 38 3.67 -5.27 -12.97
C LYS A 38 5.07 -4.81 -12.54
N TYR A 39 5.53 -5.26 -11.38
CA TYR A 39 6.69 -4.70 -10.68
C TYR A 39 7.71 -5.76 -10.24
N GLY A 40 7.37 -7.05 -10.28
CA GLY A 40 8.17 -8.14 -9.70
C GLY A 40 9.62 -8.14 -10.14
N LYS A 41 9.88 -8.00 -11.44
CA LYS A 41 11.25 -7.95 -11.98
C LYS A 41 12.06 -6.78 -11.39
N GLU A 42 11.47 -5.59 -11.39
CA GLU A 42 12.13 -4.35 -10.93
C GLU A 42 12.44 -4.41 -9.43
N ILE A 43 11.48 -4.81 -8.61
CA ILE A 43 11.67 -4.87 -7.15
C ILE A 43 12.64 -6.00 -6.76
N ARG A 44 12.71 -7.08 -7.52
CA ARG A 44 13.69 -8.17 -7.29
C ARG A 44 15.10 -7.77 -7.69
N GLU A 45 15.25 -7.00 -8.77
CA GLU A 45 16.54 -6.41 -9.15
C GLU A 45 17.03 -5.42 -8.09
N LYS A 46 16.13 -4.61 -7.51
CA LYS A 46 16.48 -3.58 -6.53
C LYS A 46 16.67 -4.10 -5.10
N TYR A 47 15.79 -4.98 -4.64
CA TYR A 47 15.72 -5.42 -3.24
C TYR A 47 16.07 -6.90 -3.03
N GLY A 48 16.24 -7.66 -4.12
CA GLY A 48 16.57 -9.08 -4.06
C GLY A 48 15.34 -9.99 -3.98
N ASN A 49 15.51 -11.23 -4.46
CA ASN A 49 14.45 -12.22 -4.48
C ASN A 49 13.93 -12.58 -3.08
N GLU A 50 14.84 -12.75 -2.13
CA GLU A 50 14.49 -13.18 -0.77
C GLU A 50 13.57 -12.16 -0.07
N THR A 51 13.92 -10.88 -0.12
CA THR A 51 13.11 -9.80 0.47
C THR A 51 11.71 -9.71 -0.13
N VAL A 52 11.59 -9.87 -1.45
CA VAL A 52 10.29 -9.86 -2.15
C VAL A 52 9.45 -11.08 -1.76
N GLU A 53 10.07 -12.26 -1.68
CA GLU A 53 9.39 -13.48 -1.21
C GLU A 53 8.91 -13.37 0.24
N GLU A 54 9.72 -12.80 1.13
CA GLU A 54 9.33 -12.56 2.52
C GLU A 54 8.17 -11.56 2.63
N SER A 55 8.18 -10.50 1.83
CA SER A 55 7.08 -9.54 1.76
C SER A 55 5.78 -10.20 1.28
N ASN A 56 5.85 -11.00 0.21
CA ASN A 56 4.71 -11.75 -0.30
C ASN A 56 4.15 -12.74 0.74
N LYS A 57 5.03 -13.47 1.45
CA LYS A 57 4.63 -14.37 2.55
C LYS A 57 3.95 -13.62 3.69
N LYS A 58 4.49 -12.45 4.08
CA LYS A 58 3.91 -11.62 5.13
C LYS A 58 2.52 -11.13 4.75
N PHE A 59 2.35 -10.64 3.52
CA PHE A 59 1.04 -10.24 2.99
C PHE A 59 0.05 -11.43 2.95
N MET A 60 0.49 -12.59 2.46
CA MET A 60 -0.35 -13.81 2.50
C MET A 60 -0.73 -14.23 3.91
N SER A 61 0.09 -13.95 4.92
CA SER A 61 -0.19 -14.33 6.31
C SER A 61 -1.13 -13.36 7.05
N MET A 62 -1.50 -12.23 6.43
CA MET A 62 -2.39 -11.25 7.06
C MET A 62 -3.77 -11.84 7.33
N SER A 63 -4.27 -11.56 8.53
CA SER A 63 -5.68 -11.74 8.86
C SER A 63 -6.53 -10.66 8.19
N GLU A 64 -7.84 -10.89 8.13
CA GLU A 64 -8.79 -9.89 7.65
C GLU A 64 -8.74 -8.62 8.51
N ASP A 65 -8.59 -8.76 9.82
CA ASP A 65 -8.44 -7.64 10.76
C ASP A 65 -7.16 -6.84 10.49
N ASP A 66 -6.04 -7.50 10.23
CA ASP A 66 -4.79 -6.81 9.89
C ASP A 66 -4.90 -6.07 8.56
N PHE A 67 -5.56 -6.67 7.57
CA PHE A 67 -5.81 -6.04 6.29
C PHE A 67 -6.78 -4.85 6.40
N ASN A 68 -7.79 -4.92 7.28
CA ASN A 68 -8.67 -3.80 7.59
C ASN A 68 -7.91 -2.67 8.29
N LYS A 69 -7.04 -2.99 9.25
CA LYS A 69 -6.14 -2.00 9.89
C LYS A 69 -5.20 -1.35 8.88
N MET A 70 -4.64 -2.13 7.96
CA MET A 70 -3.78 -1.62 6.89
C MET A 70 -4.53 -0.59 6.03
N GLN A 71 -5.74 -0.91 5.56
CA GLN A 71 -6.56 0.02 4.76
C GLN A 71 -6.98 1.28 5.54
N ASN A 72 -7.34 1.15 6.82
CA ASN A 72 -7.68 2.30 7.64
C ASN A 72 -6.47 3.20 7.86
N THR A 73 -5.30 2.61 8.11
CA THR A 73 -4.03 3.35 8.24
C THR A 73 -3.72 4.13 6.96
N GLU A 74 -3.94 3.51 5.79
CA GLU A 74 -3.79 4.17 4.49
C GLU A 74 -4.77 5.33 4.31
N ASN A 75 -6.05 5.15 4.63
CA ASN A 75 -7.04 6.23 4.51
C ASN A 75 -6.69 7.42 5.41
N GLU A 76 -6.33 7.16 6.67
CA GLU A 76 -5.92 8.22 7.60
C GLU A 76 -4.62 8.93 7.15
N MET A 77 -3.70 8.19 6.52
CA MET A 77 -2.49 8.76 5.90
C MET A 77 -2.88 9.72 4.77
N PHE A 78 -3.79 9.32 3.89
CA PHE A 78 -4.24 10.17 2.78
C PHE A 78 -5.01 11.40 3.24
N GLU A 79 -5.85 11.28 4.27
CA GLU A 79 -6.51 12.43 4.89
C GLU A 79 -5.50 13.42 5.47
N ALA A 80 -4.42 12.92 6.08
CA ALA A 80 -3.36 13.76 6.61
C ALA A 80 -2.56 14.43 5.49
N LEU A 81 -2.25 13.68 4.44
CA LEU A 81 -1.51 14.17 3.30
C LEU A 81 -2.29 15.25 2.54
N ALA A 82 -3.61 15.08 2.37
CA ALA A 82 -4.47 16.07 1.75
C ALA A 82 -4.42 17.42 2.48
N GLU A 83 -4.42 17.39 3.81
CA GLU A 83 -4.33 18.59 4.63
C GLU A 83 -2.97 19.26 4.51
N VAL A 84 -1.88 18.49 4.57
CA VAL A 84 -0.50 18.99 4.41
C VAL A 84 -0.31 19.64 3.04
N ILE A 85 -0.86 19.05 1.98
CA ILE A 85 -0.82 19.64 0.64
C ILE A 85 -1.60 20.96 0.60
N ARG A 86 -2.78 21.00 1.23
CA ARG A 86 -3.61 22.22 1.26
C ARG A 86 -2.95 23.36 2.03
N THR A 87 -2.23 23.06 3.12
CA THR A 87 -1.57 24.06 3.96
C THR A 87 -0.17 24.42 3.47
N GLY A 88 0.52 23.49 2.81
CA GLY A 88 1.93 23.61 2.43
C GLY A 88 2.89 23.50 3.63
N ASP A 89 2.41 23.11 4.81
CA ASP A 89 3.20 23.07 6.04
C ASP A 89 3.75 21.67 6.32
N LEU A 90 5.00 21.45 5.88
CA LEU A 90 5.73 20.20 6.03
C LEU A 90 6.26 19.96 7.45
N GLU A 91 6.29 20.99 8.31
CA GLU A 91 6.75 20.88 9.71
C GLU A 91 5.57 20.68 10.68
N SER A 92 4.35 20.62 10.15
CA SER A 92 3.14 20.42 10.95
C SER A 92 3.09 19.04 11.61
N GLU A 93 2.38 18.93 12.74
CA GLU A 93 2.04 17.64 13.35
C GLU A 93 1.30 16.71 12.37
N ARG A 94 0.59 17.29 11.39
CA ARG A 94 -0.08 16.54 10.34
C ARG A 94 0.91 15.92 9.36
N ALA A 95 1.96 16.64 8.95
CA ALA A 95 3.03 16.10 8.12
C ALA A 95 3.79 14.96 8.83
N LYS A 96 4.08 15.13 10.12
CA LYS A 96 4.62 14.04 10.95
C LYS A 96 3.68 12.84 11.01
N SER A 97 2.37 13.08 11.11
CA SER A 97 1.35 12.02 11.09
C SER A 97 1.34 11.23 9.78
N VAL A 98 1.53 11.89 8.63
CA VAL A 98 1.68 11.22 7.33
C VAL A 98 2.84 10.23 7.37
N TYR A 99 4.02 10.69 7.82
CA TYR A 99 5.21 9.84 7.90
C TYR A 99 5.00 8.63 8.82
N GLU A 100 4.50 8.84 10.04
CA GLU A 100 4.29 7.74 10.99
C GLU A 100 3.24 6.74 10.49
N LYS A 101 2.17 7.21 9.83
CA LYS A 101 1.16 6.33 9.24
C LYS A 101 1.69 5.59 8.02
N HIS A 102 2.50 6.22 7.17
CA HIS A 102 3.11 5.55 6.04
C HIS A 102 4.08 4.46 6.51
N LYS A 103 4.90 4.74 7.53
CA LYS A 103 5.73 3.73 8.20
C LYS A 103 4.91 2.57 8.76
N ALA A 104 3.81 2.85 9.46
CA ALA A 104 2.92 1.82 9.98
C ALA A 104 2.31 0.97 8.84
N TRP A 105 1.85 1.62 7.78
CA TRP A 105 1.31 0.98 6.58
C TRP A 105 2.33 0.05 5.91
N LEU A 106 3.56 0.53 5.68
CA LEU A 106 4.65 -0.27 5.12
C LEU A 106 4.99 -1.47 6.00
N SER A 107 4.92 -1.31 7.32
CA SER A 107 5.24 -2.38 8.27
C SER A 107 4.27 -3.58 8.21
N PHE A 108 3.11 -3.43 7.57
CA PHE A 108 2.22 -4.55 7.29
C PHE A 108 2.83 -5.49 6.24
N SER A 109 3.44 -4.97 5.18
CA SER A 109 3.96 -5.78 4.06
C SER A 109 5.49 -5.95 4.08
N TRP A 110 6.23 -5.03 4.67
CA TRP A 110 7.68 -5.09 4.73
C TRP A 110 8.15 -6.11 5.76
N PRO A 111 9.06 -7.03 5.42
CA PRO A 111 9.58 -8.01 6.38
C PRO A 111 10.34 -7.33 7.52
N SER A 112 11.09 -6.26 7.21
CA SER A 112 11.77 -5.40 8.17
C SER A 112 11.67 -3.94 7.76
N TYR A 113 11.66 -3.04 8.74
CA TYR A 113 11.65 -1.60 8.49
C TYR A 113 13.05 -1.03 8.73
N SER A 114 13.50 -0.16 7.82
CA SER A 114 14.60 0.77 8.06
C SER A 114 14.26 2.14 7.51
N ALA A 115 14.83 3.20 8.11
CA ALA A 115 14.62 4.56 7.62
C ALA A 115 15.21 4.72 6.21
N GLU A 116 16.33 4.06 5.93
CA GLU A 116 17.00 4.05 4.63
C GLU A 116 16.12 3.41 3.56
N ALA A 117 15.42 2.31 3.87
CA ALA A 117 14.50 1.68 2.93
C ALA A 117 13.29 2.59 2.66
N HIS A 118 12.77 3.26 3.69
CA HIS A 118 11.66 4.21 3.55
C HIS A 118 12.07 5.42 2.67
N ILE A 119 13.27 5.97 2.88
CA ILE A 119 13.84 7.01 2.03
C ILE A 119 14.00 6.51 0.60
N GLY A 120 14.59 5.33 0.38
CA GLY A 120 14.78 4.77 -0.97
C GLY A 120 13.46 4.42 -1.69
N LEU A 121 12.36 4.25 -0.95
CA LEU A 121 11.00 4.16 -1.49
C LEU A 121 10.48 5.55 -1.90
N ALA A 122 10.62 6.55 -1.03
CA ALA A 122 10.20 7.92 -1.31
C ALA A 122 10.98 8.55 -2.47
N GLU A 123 12.29 8.33 -2.57
CA GLU A 123 13.12 8.76 -3.71
C GLU A 123 12.63 8.14 -5.03
N MET A 124 12.18 6.89 -4.98
CA MET A 124 11.57 6.22 -6.12
C MET A 124 10.20 6.80 -6.45
N TYR A 125 9.38 7.20 -5.46
CA TYR A 125 8.11 7.89 -5.70
C TYR A 125 8.28 9.21 -6.45
N VAL A 126 9.39 9.92 -6.21
CA VAL A 126 9.74 11.16 -6.92
C VAL A 126 10.32 10.86 -8.30
N ALA A 127 11.04 9.75 -8.46
CA ALA A 127 11.69 9.36 -9.72
C ALA A 127 10.75 8.63 -10.71
N ASP A 128 9.66 8.04 -10.22
CA ASP A 128 8.73 7.22 -11.00
C ASP A 128 7.32 7.81 -10.98
N GLU A 129 6.91 8.37 -12.13
CA GLU A 129 5.61 9.00 -12.32
C GLU A 129 4.42 8.07 -12.02
N ARG A 130 4.59 6.74 -12.05
CA ARG A 130 3.53 5.77 -11.70
C ARG A 130 3.14 5.88 -10.22
N PHE A 131 4.10 6.14 -9.36
CA PHE A 131 3.86 6.30 -7.93
C PHE A 131 3.26 7.66 -7.62
N ALA A 132 3.80 8.73 -8.20
CA ALA A 132 3.15 10.03 -8.18
C ALA A 132 1.69 9.94 -8.66
N LYS A 133 1.42 9.19 -9.74
CA LYS A 133 0.08 8.96 -10.24
C LYS A 133 -0.84 8.27 -9.22
N TYR A 134 -0.37 7.28 -8.46
CA TYR A 134 -1.17 6.64 -7.41
C TYR A 134 -1.66 7.65 -6.36
N TYR A 135 -0.77 8.48 -5.84
CA TYR A 135 -1.11 9.49 -4.84
C TYR A 135 -1.97 10.61 -5.46
N ASN A 136 -1.65 11.04 -6.69
CA ASN A 136 -2.42 12.04 -7.41
C ASN A 136 -3.85 11.58 -7.70
N ASP A 137 -4.03 10.35 -8.20
CA ASP A 137 -5.34 9.76 -8.47
C ASP A 137 -6.17 9.65 -7.19
N ARG A 138 -5.52 9.31 -6.07
CA ARG A 138 -6.20 9.14 -4.78
C ARG A 138 -6.65 10.46 -4.17
N LEU A 139 -5.88 11.52 -4.38
CA LEU A 139 -6.15 12.85 -3.83
C LEU A 139 -6.90 13.77 -4.81
N GLY A 140 -6.93 13.43 -6.10
CA GLY A 140 -7.49 14.31 -7.14
C GLY A 140 -6.68 15.61 -7.33
N LEU A 141 -5.40 15.60 -6.92
CA LEU A 141 -4.50 16.76 -6.91
C LEU A 141 -3.15 16.35 -7.51
N GLU A 142 -2.39 17.28 -8.11
CA GLU A 142 -0.99 17.01 -8.46
C GLU A 142 -0.12 17.17 -7.21
N THR A 143 0.33 16.05 -6.65
CA THR A 143 1.00 15.95 -5.33
C THR A 143 2.50 15.64 -5.42
N ALA A 144 2.98 15.31 -6.61
CA ALA A 144 4.36 14.88 -6.86
C ALA A 144 5.43 15.90 -6.40
N THR A 145 5.10 17.19 -6.38
CA THR A 145 6.01 18.26 -5.93
C THR A 145 6.05 18.47 -4.42
N THR A 146 5.07 17.98 -3.66
CA THR A 146 4.97 18.22 -2.20
C THR A 146 5.66 17.14 -1.38
N LEU A 147 6.03 16.01 -1.99
CA LEU A 147 6.77 14.91 -1.36
C LEU A 147 8.30 15.10 -1.40
N ARG A 148 8.78 16.30 -1.74
CA ARG A 148 10.20 16.66 -1.76
C ARG A 148 10.65 17.30 -0.45
#